data_AF-A0A5J4QRV3-F1
#
_entry.id   AF-A0A5J4QRV3-F1
#
_cell.length_a   1.000
_cell.length_b   1.000
_cell.length_c   1.000
_cell.angle_alpha   90.00
_cell.angle_beta   90.00
_cell.angle_gamma   90.00
#
_symmetry.space_group_name_H-M   'P 1'
#
loop_
_entity.id
_entity.type
_entity.pdbx_description
1 polymer ?
#
loop_
_entity_poly.entity_id
_entity_poly.type
_entity_poly.pdbx_seq_one_letter_code
_entity_poly.pdbx_strand_id
1 'polypeptide(L)'
;MKKVLTVIAFLSSSLLNINAQNFSEYFTNKTLRIDYIFTGNASRQAVYLDGLSQLPSWAGRRMHLSKLPLEGNGQIIMRDPTTKQCIYKTSFSSLFQEWLVTDEAKETSKGFENTFLLPYPLHPIEIEIVLYNAERKMAANMKHIVRPDDILIHAKGISHITPHKYLAKNGSEQECIDVAILAEGYTEKDMEIFYKDAGIACESLLSHEPFKTLKKKFNIVAVACPSIDSGVSIPKIKQWKYTAFDSHFSTFYSDRYLTTNHVKSIHDALAG
;
A
#
# COMPACT_ATOMS: atom_id res chain seq x y z
N MET A 1 -25.49 64.62 -35.43
CA MET A 1 -25.47 64.18 -34.02
C MET A 1 -25.52 62.65 -33.97
N LYS A 2 -24.39 61.97 -33.75
CA LYS A 2 -24.36 60.54 -33.42
C LYS A 2 -23.40 60.36 -32.24
N LYS A 3 -23.95 60.01 -31.08
CA LYS A 3 -23.19 59.73 -29.85
C LYS A 3 -22.58 58.33 -29.99
N VAL A 4 -21.26 58.23 -29.89
CA VAL A 4 -20.56 56.95 -29.73
C VAL A 4 -20.52 56.67 -28.23
N LEU A 5 -21.19 55.59 -27.81
CA LEU A 5 -21.19 55.12 -26.43
C LEU A 5 -20.14 54.01 -26.33
N THR A 6 -18.99 54.30 -25.71
CA THR A 6 -17.97 53.30 -25.41
C THR A 6 -18.29 52.66 -24.05
N VAL A 7 -18.69 51.40 -24.05
CA VAL A 7 -18.84 50.59 -22.84
C VAL A 7 -17.51 49.89 -22.57
N ILE A 8 -16.85 50.24 -21.47
CA ILE A 8 -15.65 49.54 -20.97
C ILE A 8 -16.14 48.45 -20.02
N ALA A 9 -16.00 47.18 -20.42
CA ALA A 9 -16.25 46.03 -19.57
C ALA A 9 -15.00 45.74 -18.72
N PHE A 10 -15.09 45.93 -17.40
CA PHE A 10 -14.07 45.50 -16.44
C PHE A 10 -14.16 43.98 -16.26
N LEU A 11 -13.22 43.24 -16.84
CA LEU A 11 -13.07 41.80 -16.62
C LEU A 11 -12.26 41.60 -15.31
N SER A 12 -12.95 41.33 -14.20
CA SER A 12 -12.30 40.92 -12.96
C SER A 12 -11.87 39.46 -13.07
N SER A 13 -10.61 39.21 -13.43
CA SER A 13 -9.99 37.89 -13.37
C SER A 13 -9.72 37.52 -11.91
N SER A 14 -10.64 36.77 -11.30
CA SER A 14 -10.36 36.04 -10.07
C SER A 14 -9.25 35.02 -10.35
N LEU A 15 -8.02 35.32 -9.92
CA LEU A 15 -6.91 34.39 -9.91
C LEU A 15 -7.27 33.22 -8.98
N LEU A 16 -7.75 32.13 -9.56
CA LEU A 16 -7.80 30.84 -8.86
C LEU A 16 -6.34 30.44 -8.59
N ASN A 17 -5.88 30.60 -7.35
CA ASN A 17 -4.63 30.00 -6.91
C ASN A 17 -4.75 28.48 -7.02
N ILE A 18 -4.31 27.93 -8.15
CA ILE A 18 -4.05 26.50 -8.29
C ILE A 18 -2.78 26.23 -7.47
N ASN A 19 -2.93 26.13 -6.16
CA ASN A 19 -1.85 25.66 -5.30
C ASN A 19 -1.68 24.17 -5.56
N ALA A 20 -0.73 23.83 -6.43
CA ALA A 20 -0.22 22.47 -6.50
C ALA A 20 0.44 22.16 -5.15
N GLN A 21 -0.10 21.18 -4.42
CA GLN A 21 0.47 20.78 -3.14
C GLN A 21 1.92 20.31 -3.37
N ASN A 22 2.86 20.95 -2.68
CA ASN A 22 4.26 20.58 -2.78
C ASN A 22 4.57 19.46 -1.78
N PHE A 23 5.19 18.38 -2.25
CA PHE A 23 5.62 17.26 -1.40
C PHE A 23 6.49 17.73 -0.23
N SER A 24 7.47 18.59 -0.50
CA SER A 24 8.47 19.01 0.50
C SER A 24 7.91 19.96 1.56
N GLU A 25 6.69 20.45 1.40
CA GLU A 25 6.02 21.29 2.40
C GLU A 25 5.64 20.48 3.64
N TYR A 26 5.27 19.20 3.45
CA TYR A 26 4.77 18.35 4.53
C TYR A 26 5.63 17.10 4.78
N PHE A 27 6.43 16.67 3.80
CA PHE A 27 7.04 15.35 3.81
C PHE A 27 8.55 15.37 3.53
N THR A 28 9.26 14.44 4.14
CA THR A 28 10.64 14.09 3.79
C THR A 28 10.69 12.91 2.82
N ASN A 29 11.85 12.65 2.20
CA ASN A 29 12.04 11.49 1.32
C ASN A 29 12.23 10.19 2.11
N LYS A 30 11.24 9.83 2.93
CA LYS A 30 11.18 8.58 3.70
C LYS A 30 9.74 8.08 3.72
N THR A 31 9.54 6.82 4.07
CA THR A 31 8.20 6.25 4.21
C THR A 31 7.85 6.08 5.68
N LEU A 32 6.67 6.56 6.07
CA LEU A 32 5.97 6.12 7.27
C LEU A 32 5.16 4.87 6.91
N ARG A 33 5.65 3.71 7.32
CA ARG A 33 4.90 2.45 7.27
C ARG A 33 4.03 2.35 8.53
N ILE A 34 2.78 1.95 8.33
CA ILE A 34 1.82 1.76 9.42
C ILE A 34 1.19 0.39 9.29
N ASP A 35 1.32 -0.40 10.35
CA ASP A 35 0.70 -1.70 10.48
C ASP A 35 -0.55 -1.54 11.37
N TYR A 36 -1.69 -2.03 10.88
CA TYR A 36 -2.95 -2.09 11.60
C TYR A 36 -3.43 -3.54 11.73
N ILE A 37 -4.21 -3.81 12.77
CA ILE A 37 -5.05 -4.99 12.83
C ILE A 37 -6.49 -4.59 12.54
N PHE A 38 -7.06 -5.13 11.46
CA PHE A 38 -8.50 -5.04 11.22
C PHE A 38 -9.17 -6.19 11.94
N THR A 39 -10.14 -5.87 12.78
CA THR A 39 -10.80 -6.84 13.65
C THR A 39 -12.29 -6.81 13.46
N GLY A 40 -12.95 -7.92 13.76
CA GLY A 40 -14.39 -7.96 13.83
C GLY A 40 -14.97 -9.27 13.36
N ASN A 41 -16.24 -9.20 12.99
CA ASN A 41 -17.08 -10.27 12.46
C ASN A 41 -18.10 -9.64 11.50
N ALA A 42 -19.04 -10.42 10.98
CA ALA A 42 -20.04 -9.96 10.01
C ALA A 42 -20.89 -8.77 10.49
N SER A 43 -21.03 -8.56 11.80
CA SER A 43 -21.89 -7.53 12.39
C SER A 43 -21.16 -6.27 12.87
N ARG A 44 -19.89 -6.39 13.29
CA ARG A 44 -19.11 -5.29 13.86
C ARG A 44 -17.66 -5.38 13.42
N GLN A 45 -17.09 -4.23 13.06
CA GLN A 45 -15.69 -4.10 12.65
C GLN A 45 -15.00 -2.98 13.43
N ALA A 46 -13.70 -3.13 13.66
CA ALA A 46 -12.86 -2.13 14.29
C ALA A 46 -11.44 -2.17 13.70
N VAL A 47 -10.71 -1.07 13.83
CA VAL A 47 -9.32 -0.93 13.38
C VAL A 47 -8.46 -0.49 14.56
N TYR A 48 -7.34 -1.16 14.76
CA TYR A 48 -6.38 -0.84 15.81
C TYR A 48 -4.98 -0.69 15.22
N LEU A 49 -4.21 0.28 15.73
CA LEU A 49 -2.80 0.45 15.38
C LEU A 49 -1.99 -0.69 16.00
N ASP A 50 -1.18 -1.36 15.19
CA ASP A 50 -0.22 -2.39 15.61
C ASP A 50 1.17 -1.78 15.79
N GLY A 51 1.68 -1.12 14.75
CA GLY A 51 3.03 -0.57 14.77
C GLY A 51 3.27 0.54 13.75
N LEU A 52 4.29 1.35 14.04
CA LEU A 52 4.81 2.39 13.16
C LEU A 52 6.25 2.05 12.79
N SER A 53 6.63 2.29 11.54
CA SER A 53 7.99 2.07 11.06
C SER A 53 8.42 3.14 10.06
N GLN A 54 9.73 3.38 9.97
CA GLN A 54 10.33 4.29 8.99
C GLN A 54 11.16 3.48 7.99
N LEU A 55 10.93 3.68 6.69
CA LEU A 55 11.78 3.17 5.61
C LEU A 55 12.68 4.29 5.05
N PRO A 56 13.87 3.98 4.49
CA PRO A 56 14.88 4.97 4.16
C PRO A 56 14.51 5.91 3.00
N SER A 57 13.56 5.54 2.15
CA SER A 57 13.14 6.33 0.99
C SER A 57 11.62 6.38 0.82
N TRP A 58 11.12 7.28 -0.05
CA TRP A 58 9.71 7.34 -0.45
C TRP A 58 9.58 7.04 -1.95
N ALA A 59 9.12 5.82 -2.27
CA ALA A 59 8.87 5.34 -3.62
C ALA A 59 7.43 5.63 -4.13
N GLY A 60 6.62 6.36 -3.35
CA GLY A 60 5.26 6.69 -3.75
C GLY A 60 5.16 8.01 -4.50
N ARG A 61 3.91 8.39 -4.83
CA ARG A 61 3.66 9.61 -5.61
C ARG A 61 4.10 10.89 -4.89
N ARG A 62 4.51 11.89 -5.68
CA ARG A 62 4.83 13.26 -5.23
C ARG A 62 3.82 14.31 -5.69
N MET A 63 2.90 13.91 -6.57
CA MET A 63 1.82 14.73 -7.11
C MET A 63 0.47 14.09 -6.79
N HIS A 64 -0.61 14.86 -6.86
CA HIS A 64 -1.97 14.38 -6.54
C HIS A 64 -2.07 13.77 -5.12
N LEU A 65 -1.34 14.36 -4.17
CA LEU A 65 -1.18 13.82 -2.82
C LEU A 65 -2.53 13.73 -2.08
N SER A 66 -3.40 14.73 -2.17
CA SER A 66 -4.71 14.72 -1.53
C SER A 66 -5.85 14.08 -2.34
N LYS A 67 -5.54 13.43 -3.48
CA LYS A 67 -6.52 12.83 -4.40
C LYS A 67 -6.43 11.31 -4.39
N LEU A 68 -7.53 10.68 -4.79
CA LEU A 68 -7.62 9.24 -5.00
C LEU A 68 -7.80 8.90 -6.49
N PRO A 69 -7.08 7.92 -7.03
CA PRO A 69 -7.37 7.39 -8.37
C PRO A 69 -8.67 6.55 -8.39
N LEU A 70 -9.00 5.89 -7.27
CA LEU A 70 -10.20 5.07 -7.09
C LEU A 70 -10.69 5.18 -5.64
N GLU A 71 -11.98 4.93 -5.38
CA GLU A 71 -12.51 5.03 -4.01
C GLU A 71 -11.97 3.95 -3.07
N GLY A 72 -11.80 2.73 -3.58
CA GLY A 72 -11.48 1.54 -2.78
C GLY A 72 -12.61 1.13 -1.82
N ASN A 73 -12.42 0.02 -1.12
CA ASN A 73 -13.27 -0.38 -0.01
C ASN A 73 -12.74 0.11 1.35
N GLY A 74 -11.54 0.69 1.38
CA GLY A 74 -10.99 1.41 2.51
C GLY A 74 -10.14 2.60 2.06
N GLN A 75 -9.97 3.59 2.93
CA GLN A 75 -9.21 4.80 2.66
C GLN A 75 -8.36 5.17 3.87
N ILE A 76 -7.17 5.71 3.61
CA ILE A 76 -6.31 6.39 4.60
C ILE A 76 -6.18 7.85 4.20
N ILE A 77 -6.38 8.72 5.18
CA ILE A 77 -6.36 10.17 5.00
C ILE A 77 -5.41 10.76 6.02
N MET A 78 -4.37 11.45 5.55
CA MET A 78 -3.46 12.23 6.39
C MET A 78 -3.89 13.69 6.37
N ARG A 79 -3.98 14.30 7.55
CA ARG A 79 -4.32 15.71 7.72
C ARG A 79 -3.30 16.44 8.58
N ASP A 80 -3.07 17.70 8.25
CA ASP A 80 -2.48 18.63 9.21
C ASP A 80 -3.44 18.77 10.41
N PRO A 81 -2.96 18.60 11.66
CA PRO A 81 -3.84 18.55 12.81
C PRO A 81 -4.41 19.92 13.18
N THR A 82 -3.79 21.02 12.74
CA THR A 82 -4.17 22.41 13.04
C THR A 82 -5.16 22.94 12.02
N THR A 83 -4.83 22.86 10.73
CA THR A 83 -5.64 23.37 9.63
C THR A 83 -6.71 22.37 9.17
N LYS A 84 -6.57 21.10 9.56
CA LYS A 84 -7.39 19.95 9.09
C LYS A 84 -7.32 19.73 7.58
N GLN A 85 -6.35 20.35 6.90
CA GLN A 85 -6.13 20.16 5.47
C GLN A 85 -5.68 18.72 5.18
N CYS A 86 -6.30 18.08 4.18
CA CYS A 86 -5.85 16.80 3.65
C CYS A 86 -4.53 16.98 2.90
N ILE A 87 -3.48 16.31 3.39
CA ILE A 87 -2.12 16.41 2.84
C ILE A 87 -1.69 15.13 2.12
N TYR A 88 -2.33 13.99 2.39
CA TYR A 88 -2.12 12.77 1.63
C TYR A 88 -3.33 11.85 1.75
N LYS A 89 -3.67 11.11 0.69
CA LYS A 89 -4.80 10.17 0.68
C LYS A 89 -4.49 8.91 -0.12
N THR A 90 -4.79 7.72 0.40
CA THR A 90 -4.69 6.48 -0.39
C THR A 90 -5.89 5.58 -0.15
N SER A 91 -6.18 4.68 -1.09
CA SER A 91 -7.33 3.79 -1.07
C SER A 91 -6.89 2.35 -1.29
N PHE A 92 -7.66 1.40 -0.76
CA PHE A 92 -7.33 -0.02 -0.82
C PHE A 92 -8.59 -0.89 -0.72
N SER A 93 -8.39 -2.20 -0.84
CA SER A 93 -9.29 -3.26 -0.38
C SER A 93 -8.46 -4.24 0.45
N SER A 94 -9.09 -5.17 1.18
CA SER A 94 -8.38 -6.08 2.08
C SER A 94 -8.97 -7.48 2.09
N LEU A 95 -8.12 -8.48 2.39
CA LEU A 95 -8.54 -9.86 2.63
C LEU A 95 -9.54 -9.96 3.79
N PHE A 96 -9.42 -9.08 4.79
CA PHE A 96 -10.40 -8.94 5.87
C PHE A 96 -11.81 -8.65 5.34
N GLN A 97 -11.96 -7.75 4.37
CA GLN A 97 -13.28 -7.40 3.82
C GLN A 97 -13.90 -8.53 2.99
N GLU A 98 -13.07 -9.38 2.38
CA GLU A 98 -13.55 -10.63 1.76
C GLU A 98 -13.98 -11.64 2.82
N TRP A 99 -13.22 -11.77 3.91
CA TRP A 99 -13.55 -12.67 5.01
C TRP A 99 -14.90 -12.35 5.67
N LEU A 100 -15.25 -11.06 5.79
CA LEU A 100 -16.48 -10.62 6.45
C LEU A 100 -17.78 -11.19 5.86
N VAL A 101 -17.76 -11.66 4.61
CA VAL A 101 -18.93 -12.26 3.95
C VAL A 101 -18.94 -13.80 3.98
N THR A 102 -17.97 -14.41 4.68
CA THR A 102 -17.90 -15.87 4.88
C THR A 102 -18.81 -16.32 6.02
N ASP A 103 -19.09 -17.62 6.09
CA ASP A 103 -19.85 -18.19 7.21
C ASP A 103 -19.09 -18.11 8.54
N GLU A 104 -17.76 -18.25 8.52
CA GLU A 104 -16.91 -18.12 9.72
C GLU A 104 -17.12 -16.75 10.40
N ALA A 105 -17.23 -15.67 9.62
CA ALA A 105 -17.43 -14.32 10.15
C ALA A 105 -18.78 -14.13 10.83
N LYS A 106 -19.77 -15.01 10.66
CA LYS A 106 -21.04 -14.94 11.39
C LYS A 106 -20.90 -15.47 12.81
N GLU A 107 -19.91 -16.31 13.07
CA GLU A 107 -19.77 -17.06 14.32
C GLU A 107 -18.55 -16.63 15.13
N THR A 108 -17.47 -16.21 14.46
CA THR A 108 -16.17 -15.98 15.11
C THR A 108 -15.62 -14.61 14.74
N SER A 109 -15.15 -13.86 15.73
CA SER A 109 -14.41 -12.62 15.52
C SER A 109 -12.92 -12.91 15.29
N LYS A 110 -12.30 -12.27 14.29
CA LYS A 110 -10.88 -12.44 13.94
C LYS A 110 -10.16 -11.11 13.78
N GLY A 111 -8.83 -11.17 13.76
CA GLY A 111 -7.92 -10.06 13.43
C GLY A 111 -7.09 -10.38 12.19
N PHE A 112 -6.86 -9.36 11.36
CA PHE A 112 -6.12 -9.45 10.10
C PHE A 112 -5.06 -8.36 10.02
N GLU A 113 -3.83 -8.73 9.66
CA GLU A 113 -2.73 -7.77 9.48
C GLU A 113 -2.96 -6.95 8.21
N ASN A 114 -2.76 -5.63 8.30
CA ASN A 114 -2.87 -4.73 7.15
C ASN A 114 -1.79 -3.65 7.26
N THR A 115 -0.92 -3.56 6.25
CA THR A 115 0.18 -2.60 6.21
C THR A 115 -0.05 -1.56 5.13
N PHE A 116 0.27 -0.31 5.42
CA PHE A 116 0.17 0.80 4.48
C PHE A 116 1.41 1.69 4.50
N LEU A 117 1.75 2.23 3.33
CA LEU A 117 2.91 3.08 3.13
C LEU A 117 2.45 4.52 2.85
N LEU A 118 2.91 5.45 3.68
CA LEU A 118 2.60 6.87 3.61
C LEU A 118 3.90 7.68 3.54
N PRO A 119 3.91 8.89 2.94
CA PRO A 119 5.09 9.73 2.97
C PRO A 119 5.37 10.19 4.42
N TYR A 120 6.64 10.15 4.83
CA TYR A 120 7.01 10.46 6.21
C TYR A 120 6.88 11.97 6.49
N PRO A 121 6.15 12.37 7.54
CA PRO A 121 5.82 13.77 7.79
C PRO A 121 6.97 14.55 8.46
N LEU A 122 7.03 15.87 8.22
CA LEU A 122 7.96 16.78 8.90
C LEU A 122 7.47 17.22 10.28
N HIS A 123 6.16 17.23 10.49
CA HIS A 123 5.49 17.66 11.72
C HIS A 123 4.43 16.65 12.15
N PRO A 124 3.89 16.73 13.38
CA PRO A 124 2.79 15.86 13.81
C PRO A 124 1.60 15.92 12.84
N ILE A 125 1.04 14.76 12.51
CA ILE A 125 -0.09 14.63 11.57
C ILE A 125 -1.20 13.77 12.16
N GLU A 126 -2.44 14.01 11.74
CA GLU A 126 -3.59 13.16 12.06
C GLU A 126 -3.80 12.16 10.92
N ILE A 127 -3.90 10.88 11.24
CA ILE A 127 -4.22 9.82 10.29
C ILE A 127 -5.60 9.29 10.62
N GLU A 128 -6.46 9.26 9.61
CA GLU A 128 -7.76 8.59 9.66
C GLU A 128 -7.74 7.42 8.69
N ILE A 129 -8.08 6.24 9.18
CA ILE A 129 -8.35 5.06 8.36
C ILE A 129 -9.85 4.75 8.43
N VAL A 130 -10.44 4.49 7.28
CA VAL A 130 -11.87 4.23 7.13
C VAL A 130 -12.07 2.96 6.32
N LEU A 131 -12.93 2.06 6.79
CA LEU A 131 -13.41 0.91 6.04
C LEU A 131 -14.87 1.17 5.63
N TYR A 132 -15.19 0.87 4.38
CA TYR A 132 -16.53 0.96 3.82
C TYR A 132 -17.14 -0.44 3.62
N ASN A 133 -18.45 -0.55 3.81
CA ASN A 133 -19.20 -1.75 3.46
C ASN A 133 -19.63 -1.75 1.98
N ALA A 134 -20.37 -2.78 1.55
CA ALA A 134 -20.85 -2.91 0.17
C ALA A 134 -21.76 -1.75 -0.27
N GLU A 135 -22.54 -1.16 0.64
CA GLU A 135 -23.38 0.02 0.40
C GLU A 135 -22.63 1.35 0.50
N ARG A 136 -21.29 1.33 0.55
CA ARG A 136 -20.41 2.51 0.68
C ARG A 136 -20.63 3.31 1.97
N LYS A 137 -21.20 2.68 2.99
CA LYS A 137 -21.31 3.26 4.35
C LYS A 137 -20.06 2.94 5.15
N MET A 138 -19.70 3.84 6.05
CA MET A 138 -18.58 3.63 6.98
C MET A 138 -18.90 2.45 7.91
N ALA A 139 -18.11 1.38 7.79
CA ALA A 139 -18.21 0.17 8.59
C ALA A 139 -17.33 0.26 9.85
N ALA A 140 -16.12 0.82 9.70
CA ALA A 140 -15.21 1.09 10.80
C ALA A 140 -14.36 2.33 10.49
N ASN A 141 -13.89 3.01 11.53
CA ASN A 141 -12.87 4.02 11.41
C ASN A 141 -11.94 4.00 12.63
N MET A 142 -10.74 4.55 12.45
CA MET A 142 -9.83 4.90 13.53
C MET A 142 -9.12 6.20 13.18
N LYS A 143 -8.91 7.06 14.18
CA LYS A 143 -8.03 8.23 14.09
C LYS A 143 -6.90 8.13 15.10
N HIS A 144 -5.70 8.53 14.71
CA HIS A 144 -4.57 8.68 15.61
C HIS A 144 -3.62 9.78 15.15
N ILE A 145 -2.76 10.25 16.06
CA ILE A 145 -1.73 11.25 15.77
C ILE A 145 -0.38 10.54 15.69
N VAL A 146 0.35 10.77 14.61
CA VAL A 146 1.76 10.37 14.51
C VAL A 146 2.64 11.60 14.72
N ARG A 147 3.61 11.49 15.61
CA ARG A 147 4.65 12.50 15.83
C ARG A 147 5.96 11.97 15.21
N PRO A 148 6.57 12.67 14.25
CA PRO A 148 7.72 12.14 13.49
C PRO A 148 8.98 11.92 14.33
N ASP A 149 9.03 12.49 15.54
CA ASP A 149 10.09 12.38 16.54
C ASP A 149 9.82 11.30 17.61
N ASP A 150 8.73 10.53 17.47
CA ASP A 150 8.45 9.41 18.37
C ASP A 150 9.53 8.31 18.24
N ILE A 151 10.21 8.05 19.34
CA ILE A 151 11.31 7.09 19.44
C ILE A 151 10.86 5.63 19.22
N LEU A 152 9.56 5.35 19.30
CA LEU A 152 9.01 4.01 19.06
C LEU A 152 8.70 3.75 17.57
N ILE A 153 8.92 4.73 16.68
CA ILE A 153 8.87 4.51 15.24
C ILE A 153 10.09 3.67 14.83
N HIS A 154 9.85 2.40 14.53
CA HIS A 154 10.92 1.44 14.24
C HIS A 154 11.59 1.74 12.89
N ALA A 155 12.85 2.13 12.91
CA ALA A 155 13.64 2.28 11.69
C ALA A 155 13.94 0.90 11.06
N LYS A 156 13.49 0.66 9.84
CA LYS A 156 13.69 -0.58 9.07
C LYS A 156 14.40 -0.29 7.75
N GLY A 157 14.97 -1.33 7.14
CA GLY A 157 15.61 -1.22 5.81
C GLY A 157 16.94 -0.47 5.78
N ILE A 158 17.66 -0.44 6.91
CA ILE A 158 19.01 0.16 7.01
C ILE A 158 20.10 -0.91 6.86
N SER A 159 19.79 -2.14 7.28
CA SER A 159 20.71 -3.28 7.30
C SER A 159 19.95 -4.55 6.96
N HIS A 160 20.67 -5.59 6.52
CA HIS A 160 20.08 -6.90 6.17
C HIS A 160 18.97 -6.80 5.12
N ILE A 161 19.11 -5.86 4.18
CA ILE A 161 18.20 -5.72 3.04
C ILE A 161 18.21 -7.03 2.26
N THR A 162 17.01 -7.56 2.00
CA THR A 162 16.84 -8.84 1.33
C THR A 162 17.51 -8.82 -0.05
N PRO A 163 18.28 -9.85 -0.43
CA PRO A 163 18.92 -9.92 -1.74
C PRO A 163 17.89 -9.72 -2.86
N HIS A 164 18.22 -8.87 -3.82
CA HIS A 164 17.30 -8.54 -4.90
C HIS A 164 18.04 -8.19 -6.19
N LYS A 165 17.33 -8.32 -7.32
CA LYS A 165 17.83 -7.99 -8.67
C LYS A 165 16.76 -7.20 -9.41
N TYR A 166 17.14 -6.11 -10.06
CA TYR A 166 16.24 -5.40 -10.98
C TYR A 166 16.08 -6.19 -12.27
N LEU A 167 14.84 -6.50 -12.63
CA LEU A 167 14.47 -7.03 -13.94
C LEU A 167 14.23 -5.90 -14.95
N ALA A 168 13.76 -4.75 -14.47
CA ALA A 168 13.65 -3.51 -15.23
C ALA A 168 13.92 -2.31 -14.29
N LYS A 169 14.80 -1.39 -14.71
CA LYS A 169 15.08 -0.14 -14.00
C LYS A 169 15.08 1.01 -14.99
N ASN A 170 13.94 1.67 -15.15
CA ASN A 170 13.72 2.69 -16.17
C ASN A 170 13.92 4.13 -15.65
N GLY A 171 14.04 4.32 -14.34
CA GLY A 171 14.28 5.62 -13.72
C GLY A 171 14.41 5.51 -12.21
N SER A 172 14.41 6.66 -11.54
CA SER A 172 14.36 6.70 -10.07
C SER A 172 12.99 6.26 -9.53
N GLU A 173 12.94 5.88 -8.25
CA GLU A 173 11.69 5.59 -7.51
C GLU A 173 10.72 6.79 -7.43
N GLN A 174 11.18 7.99 -7.79
CA GLN A 174 10.37 9.21 -7.78
C GLN A 174 9.65 9.43 -9.12
N GLU A 175 10.12 8.79 -10.19
CA GLU A 175 9.69 9.00 -11.58
C GLU A 175 8.93 7.79 -12.15
N CYS A 176 9.16 6.61 -11.57
CA CYS A 176 8.59 5.35 -12.00
C CYS A 176 7.66 4.76 -10.93
N ILE A 177 6.81 3.82 -11.35
CA ILE A 177 6.04 2.94 -10.48
C ILE A 177 6.94 1.76 -10.14
N ASP A 178 7.30 1.60 -8.87
CA ASP A 178 8.09 0.46 -8.41
C ASP A 178 7.18 -0.75 -8.09
N VAL A 179 7.50 -1.89 -8.71
CA VAL A 179 6.81 -3.17 -8.51
C VAL A 179 7.83 -4.18 -7.99
N ALA A 180 7.54 -4.77 -6.83
CA ALA A 180 8.34 -5.84 -6.26
C ALA A 180 7.68 -7.21 -6.52
N ILE A 181 8.48 -8.17 -6.98
CA ILE A 181 8.11 -9.58 -7.11
C ILE A 181 8.87 -10.32 -6.01
N LEU A 182 8.17 -11.05 -5.14
CA LEU A 182 8.77 -11.70 -3.97
C LEU A 182 8.76 -13.21 -4.13
N ALA A 183 9.79 -13.88 -3.61
CA ALA A 183 9.85 -15.32 -3.55
C ALA A 183 9.01 -15.86 -2.38
N GLU A 184 8.13 -16.83 -2.63
CA GLU A 184 7.35 -17.54 -1.60
C GLU A 184 7.40 -19.05 -1.88
N GLY A 185 7.83 -19.83 -0.89
CA GLY A 185 8.04 -21.28 -1.05
C GLY A 185 9.27 -21.67 -1.88
N TYR A 186 10.23 -20.75 -2.06
CA TYR A 186 11.53 -21.03 -2.69
C TYR A 186 12.60 -21.06 -1.61
N THR A 187 13.35 -22.15 -1.52
CA THR A 187 14.52 -22.21 -0.63
C THR A 187 15.68 -21.42 -1.22
N GLU A 188 16.75 -21.18 -0.45
CA GLU A 188 17.97 -20.52 -0.97
C GLU A 188 18.51 -21.17 -2.25
N LYS A 189 18.39 -22.50 -2.36
CA LYS A 189 18.86 -23.27 -3.53
C LYS A 189 17.98 -23.07 -4.77
N ASP A 190 16.74 -22.63 -4.57
CA ASP A 190 15.75 -22.45 -5.63
C ASP A 190 15.74 -21.01 -6.18
N MET A 191 16.61 -20.12 -5.69
CA MET A 191 16.56 -18.69 -6.04
C MET A 191 16.79 -18.40 -7.52
N GLU A 192 17.61 -19.20 -8.20
CA GLU A 192 17.77 -19.05 -9.66
C GLU A 192 16.50 -19.46 -10.43
N ILE A 193 15.70 -20.40 -9.89
CA ILE A 193 14.37 -20.72 -10.43
C ILE A 193 13.43 -19.53 -10.19
N PHE A 194 13.41 -18.98 -8.97
CA PHE A 194 12.63 -17.79 -8.65
C PHE A 194 12.94 -16.61 -9.59
N TYR A 195 14.21 -16.29 -9.82
CA TYR A 195 14.58 -15.19 -10.72
C TYR A 195 14.09 -15.42 -12.15
N LYS A 196 14.10 -16.67 -12.64
CA LYS A 196 13.54 -17.03 -13.94
C LYS A 196 12.02 -16.82 -13.97
N ASP A 197 11.31 -17.26 -12.93
CA ASP A 197 9.86 -17.11 -12.83
C ASP A 197 9.44 -15.64 -12.70
N ALA A 198 10.19 -14.84 -11.94
CA ALA A 198 10.01 -13.40 -11.86
C ALA A 198 10.24 -12.72 -13.22
N GLY A 199 11.22 -13.21 -14.00
CA GLY A 199 11.44 -12.81 -15.40
C GLY A 199 10.22 -13.09 -16.28
N ILE A 200 9.67 -14.30 -16.22
CA ILE A 200 8.46 -14.68 -16.96
C ILE A 200 7.27 -13.79 -16.58
N ALA A 201 7.07 -13.52 -15.28
CA ALA A 201 6.02 -12.62 -14.80
C ALA A 201 6.19 -11.19 -15.32
N CYS A 202 7.42 -10.67 -15.29
CA CYS A 202 7.78 -9.35 -15.84
C CYS A 202 7.47 -9.26 -17.35
N GLU A 203 7.92 -10.25 -18.13
CA GLU A 203 7.65 -10.32 -19.56
C GLU A 203 6.15 -10.40 -19.87
N SER A 204 5.43 -11.25 -19.14
CA SER A 204 3.98 -11.38 -19.27
C SER A 204 3.29 -10.04 -19.02
N LEU A 205 3.55 -9.38 -17.90
CA LEU A 205 2.96 -8.09 -17.56
C LEU A 205 3.24 -7.04 -18.65
N LEU A 206 4.50 -6.88 -19.05
CA LEU A 206 4.94 -5.86 -19.99
C LEU A 206 4.62 -6.19 -21.47
N SER A 207 4.05 -7.37 -21.75
CA SER A 207 3.55 -7.73 -23.07
C SER A 207 2.11 -7.27 -23.34
N HIS A 208 1.36 -6.91 -22.29
CA HIS A 208 -0.05 -6.50 -22.38
C HIS A 208 -0.19 -4.98 -22.42
N GLU A 209 -1.13 -4.45 -23.21
CA GLU A 209 -1.48 -3.02 -23.16
C GLU A 209 -2.33 -2.70 -21.92
N PRO A 210 -2.19 -1.50 -21.30
CA PRO A 210 -1.29 -0.42 -21.68
C PRO A 210 0.13 -0.54 -21.10
N PHE A 211 0.45 -1.58 -20.32
CA PHE A 211 1.77 -1.76 -19.70
C PHE A 211 2.90 -1.82 -20.72
N LYS A 212 2.66 -2.45 -21.88
CA LYS A 212 3.61 -2.53 -22.99
C LYS A 212 4.02 -1.16 -23.49
N THR A 213 3.05 -0.30 -23.81
CA THR A 213 3.32 1.07 -24.24
C THR A 213 3.95 1.90 -23.11
N LEU A 214 3.51 1.68 -21.87
CA LEU A 214 3.96 2.42 -20.70
C LEU A 214 5.15 1.81 -19.97
N LYS A 215 5.83 0.80 -20.52
CA LYS A 215 6.87 0.02 -19.80
C LYS A 215 7.96 0.87 -19.17
N LYS A 216 8.32 2.00 -19.81
CA LYS A 216 9.33 2.97 -19.31
C LYS A 216 8.90 3.72 -18.04
N LYS A 217 7.65 3.54 -17.59
CA LYS A 217 7.11 4.11 -16.35
C LYS A 217 7.22 3.15 -15.16
N PHE A 218 7.77 1.96 -15.34
CA PHE A 218 7.86 0.95 -14.29
C PHE A 218 9.31 0.58 -13.97
N ASN A 219 9.59 0.41 -12.69
CA ASN A 219 10.73 -0.37 -12.20
C ASN A 219 10.19 -1.71 -11.69
N ILE A 220 10.88 -2.80 -12.00
CA ILE A 220 10.49 -4.15 -11.55
C ILE A 220 11.70 -4.79 -10.88
N VAL A 221 11.55 -5.12 -9.60
CA VAL A 221 12.59 -5.73 -8.77
C VAL A 221 12.13 -7.11 -8.29
N ALA A 222 12.98 -8.11 -8.48
CA ALA A 222 12.79 -9.45 -7.92
C ALA A 222 13.53 -9.56 -6.59
N VAL A 223 12.81 -9.88 -5.52
CA VAL A 223 13.30 -9.93 -4.13
C VAL A 223 13.33 -11.38 -3.66
N ALA A 224 14.53 -11.88 -3.41
CA ALA A 224 14.79 -13.28 -3.05
C ALA A 224 14.58 -13.50 -1.55
N CYS A 225 13.34 -13.80 -1.17
CA CYS A 225 12.94 -14.08 0.21
C CYS A 225 13.01 -15.60 0.49
N PRO A 226 14.07 -16.11 1.13
CA PRO A 226 14.24 -17.54 1.31
C PRO A 226 13.19 -18.13 2.25
N SER A 227 12.54 -19.20 1.81
CA SER A 227 11.72 -20.10 2.61
C SER A 227 12.56 -21.23 3.18
N ILE A 228 12.15 -21.79 4.33
CA ILE A 228 12.79 -22.98 4.90
C ILE A 228 12.39 -24.21 4.07
N ASP A 229 11.10 -24.34 3.76
CA ASP A 229 10.55 -25.42 2.94
C ASP A 229 10.30 -24.96 1.49
N SER A 230 10.48 -25.89 0.55
CA SER A 230 10.07 -25.71 -0.84
C SER A 230 8.55 -25.93 -1.00
N GLY A 231 7.87 -25.09 -1.78
CA GLY A 231 6.41 -25.07 -1.96
C GLY A 231 5.67 -24.34 -0.85
N VAL A 232 4.33 -24.41 -0.85
CA VAL A 232 3.45 -23.68 0.09
C VAL A 232 2.51 -24.63 0.85
N SER A 233 1.86 -24.13 1.90
CA SER A 233 0.98 -24.92 2.76
C SER A 233 -0.34 -25.31 2.06
N ILE A 234 -0.82 -26.53 2.32
CA ILE A 234 -2.10 -27.07 1.82
C ILE A 234 -2.89 -27.65 3.01
N PRO A 235 -3.67 -26.83 3.73
CA PRO A 235 -4.39 -27.24 4.93
C PRO A 235 -5.35 -28.41 4.72
N LYS A 236 -6.02 -28.48 3.56
CA LYS A 236 -6.97 -29.56 3.21
C LYS A 236 -6.38 -30.97 3.31
N ILE A 237 -5.09 -31.12 3.01
CA ILE A 237 -4.36 -32.39 3.13
C ILE A 237 -3.40 -32.41 4.32
N LYS A 238 -3.58 -31.48 5.28
CA LYS A 238 -2.77 -31.33 6.51
C LYS A 238 -1.28 -31.09 6.24
N GLN A 239 -0.94 -30.51 5.10
CA GLN A 239 0.44 -30.16 4.77
C GLN A 239 0.71 -28.71 5.19
N TRP A 240 1.56 -28.55 6.20
CA TRP A 240 2.03 -27.25 6.68
C TRP A 240 3.53 -27.13 6.41
N LYS A 241 3.94 -25.97 5.91
CA LYS A 241 5.31 -25.64 5.52
C LYS A 241 5.72 -24.33 6.16
N TYR A 242 7.01 -24.21 6.45
CA TYR A 242 7.64 -22.99 6.95
C TYR A 242 8.17 -22.18 5.76
N THR A 243 7.44 -21.14 5.37
CA THR A 243 7.76 -20.33 4.18
C THR A 243 7.96 -18.87 4.53
N ALA A 244 8.43 -18.06 3.56
CA ALA A 244 8.78 -16.67 3.79
C ALA A 244 7.58 -15.84 4.30
N PHE A 245 6.37 -16.14 3.80
CA PHE A 245 5.16 -15.42 4.16
C PHE A 245 4.03 -16.32 4.65
N ASP A 246 4.30 -17.59 4.98
CA ASP A 246 3.32 -18.54 5.50
C ASP A 246 2.02 -18.60 4.65
N SER A 247 2.17 -18.58 3.32
CA SER A 247 1.01 -18.66 2.43
C SER A 247 0.39 -20.05 2.45
N HIS A 248 -0.94 -20.10 2.29
CA HIS A 248 -1.66 -21.36 2.30
C HIS A 248 -2.85 -21.37 1.32
N PHE A 249 -3.08 -22.53 0.70
CA PHE A 249 -4.31 -22.83 -0.03
C PHE A 249 -5.51 -22.94 0.94
N SER A 250 -6.70 -23.19 0.40
CA SER A 250 -7.91 -23.40 1.22
C SER A 250 -8.32 -22.17 2.06
N THR A 251 -7.93 -20.96 1.63
CA THR A 251 -8.37 -19.72 2.27
C THR A 251 -9.90 -19.66 2.24
N PHE A 252 -10.51 -19.40 3.40
CA PHE A 252 -11.97 -19.42 3.60
C PHE A 252 -12.63 -20.74 3.16
N TYR A 253 -11.91 -21.85 3.29
CA TYR A 253 -12.32 -23.19 2.84
C TYR A 253 -12.55 -23.31 1.32
N SER A 254 -12.05 -22.37 0.53
CA SER A 254 -12.00 -22.45 -0.93
C SER A 254 -10.69 -23.09 -1.38
N ASP A 255 -10.75 -24.35 -1.82
CA ASP A 255 -9.60 -25.21 -2.13
C ASP A 255 -8.44 -24.50 -2.83
N ARG A 256 -8.72 -23.76 -3.91
CA ARG A 256 -7.72 -23.14 -4.78
C ARG A 256 -7.34 -21.72 -4.37
N TYR A 257 -7.92 -21.18 -3.29
CA TYR A 257 -7.63 -19.82 -2.87
C TYR A 257 -6.37 -19.79 -2.00
N LEU A 258 -5.25 -19.42 -2.63
CA LEU A 258 -3.94 -19.25 -2.00
C LEU A 258 -3.76 -17.80 -1.55
N THR A 259 -3.63 -17.57 -0.24
CA THR A 259 -3.40 -16.24 0.33
C THR A 259 -2.41 -16.32 1.49
N THR A 260 -2.05 -15.16 2.05
CA THR A 260 -1.39 -15.05 3.35
C THR A 260 -2.02 -13.91 4.15
N ASN A 261 -2.12 -14.11 5.46
CA ASN A 261 -2.50 -13.07 6.43
C ASN A 261 -1.27 -12.46 7.14
N HIS A 262 -0.06 -12.88 6.79
CA HIS A 262 1.22 -12.43 7.36
C HIS A 262 1.75 -11.23 6.57
N VAL A 263 0.94 -10.18 6.49
CA VAL A 263 1.22 -8.98 5.69
C VAL A 263 2.45 -8.25 6.23
N LYS A 264 2.70 -8.27 7.54
CA LYS A 264 3.91 -7.65 8.10
C LYS A 264 5.18 -8.33 7.61
N SER A 265 5.18 -9.67 7.47
CA SER A 265 6.32 -10.42 6.94
C SER A 265 6.65 -10.05 5.50
N ILE A 266 5.62 -9.86 4.66
CA ILE A 266 5.78 -9.36 3.28
C ILE A 266 6.51 -8.01 3.29
N HIS A 267 6.01 -7.06 4.08
CA HIS A 267 6.56 -5.71 4.10
C HIS A 267 7.90 -5.62 4.85
N ASP A 268 8.20 -6.54 5.76
CA ASP A 268 9.51 -6.65 6.41
C ASP A 268 10.57 -7.14 5.42
N ALA A 269 10.24 -8.10 4.57
CA ALA A 269 11.15 -8.56 3.50
C ALA A 269 11.39 -7.52 2.40
N LEU A 270 10.52 -6.50 2.30
CA LEU A 270 10.65 -5.37 1.38
C LEU A 270 11.25 -4.11 2.03
N ALA A 271 11.67 -4.18 3.30
CA ALA A 271 12.21 -3.02 3.96
C ALA A 271 13.63 -2.72 3.47
N GLY A 272 13.81 -1.58 2.79
CA GLY A 272 15.08 -1.10 2.25
C GLY A 272 15.09 -1.05 0.74
#